data_AF-A0A839VZ43-F1
#
_entry.id   AF-A0A839VZ43-F1
#
_cell.length_a   1.000
_cell.length_b   1.000
_cell.length_c   1.000
_cell.angle_alpha   90.00
_cell.angle_beta   90.00
_cell.angle_gamma   90.00
#
_symmetry.space_group_name_H-M   'P 1'
#
loop_
_entity.id
_entity.type
_entity.pdbx_description
1 polymer ?
#
loop_
_entity_poly.entity_id
_entity_poly.type
_entity_poly.pdbx_seq_one_letter_code
_entity_poly.pdbx_strand_id
1 'polypeptide(L)' 'MDRVILLLFILNQGGPTTIEFQTMEQCKAAEPAIVQAYREMTGNPVLTRCITLALPEK' A
#
# COMPACT_ATOMS: atom_id res chain seq x y z
N MET A 1 -13.82 5.16 -12.78
CA MET A 1 -12.38 4.91 -13.09
C MET A 1 -11.78 4.19 -11.90
N ASP A 2 -11.23 2.99 -12.11
CA ASP A 2 -10.67 2.19 -11.01
C ASP A 2 -9.23 2.60 -10.72
N ARG A 3 -8.90 2.75 -9.44
CA ARG A 3 -7.54 2.98 -8.96
C ARG A 3 -7.09 1.82 -8.10
N VAL A 4 -5.87 1.35 -8.28
CA VAL A 4 -5.28 0.37 -7.36
C VAL A 4 -4.38 1.10 -6.38
N ILE A 5 -4.55 0.85 -5.09
CA ILE A 5 -3.69 1.41 -4.06
C ILE A 5 -3.18 0.32 -3.12
N LEU A 6 -1.94 0.47 -2.66
CA LEU A 6 -1.42 -0.22 -1.49
C LEU A 6 -1.70 0.65 -0.27
N LEU A 7 -2.48 0.12 0.67
CA LEU A 7 -2.56 0.65 2.03
C LEU A 7 -1.40 0.10 2.83
N LEU A 8 -0.59 0.98 3.42
CA LEU A 8 0.55 0.65 4.25
C LEU A 8 0.34 1.19 5.66
N PHE A 9 0.35 0.30 6.64
CA PHE A 9 0.18 0.62 8.06
C PHE A 9 1.48 0.31 8.79
N ILE A 10 2.12 1.35 9.31
CA ILE A 10 3.22 1.20 10.26
C ILE A 10 2.59 1.15 11.64
N LEU A 11 2.79 0.04 12.36
CA LEU A 11 2.25 -0.07 13.71
C LEU A 11 2.79 1.07 14.58
N ASN A 12 1.90 1.68 15.39
CA ASN A 12 2.19 2.84 16.23
C ASN A 12 2.39 4.18 15.48
N GLN A 13 2.19 4.24 14.16
CA GLN A 13 2.10 5.49 13.41
C GLN A 13 0.71 5.65 12.79
N GLY A 14 -0.08 6.58 13.33
CA GLY A 14 -1.25 7.21 12.69
C GLY A 14 -2.09 6.37 11.71
N GLY A 15 -2.53 7.02 10.63
CA GLY A 15 -3.31 6.41 9.54
C GLY A 15 -2.43 5.79 8.45
N PRO A 16 -3.03 5.07 7.49
CA PRO A 16 -2.28 4.40 6.44
C PRO A 16 -1.64 5.38 5.46
N THR A 17 -0.40 5.07 5.06
CA THR A 17 0.21 5.65 3.87
C THR A 17 -0.34 4.93 2.64
N THR A 18 -0.69 5.67 1.58
CA THR A 18 -1.22 5.11 0.34
C THR A 18 -0.23 5.23 -0.80
N ILE A 19 -0.03 4.15 -1.56
CA ILE A 19 0.82 4.15 -2.77
C ILE A 19 -0.05 3.72 -3.96
N GLU A 20 -0.08 4.51 -5.03
CA GLU A 20 -0.91 4.23 -6.21
C GLU A 20 -0.21 3.31 -7.22
N PHE A 21 -0.98 2.42 -7.84
CA PHE A 21 -0.55 1.49 -8.89
C PHE A 21 -1.54 1.49 -10.05
N GLN A 22 -1.08 1.12 -11.24
CA GLN A 22 -1.96 1.01 -12.41
C GLN A 22 -2.78 -0.29 -12.37
N THR A 23 -2.20 -1.38 -11.86
CA THR A 23 -2.86 -2.69 -11.81
C THR A 23 -2.66 -3.39 -10.46
N MET A 24 -3.56 -4.33 -10.14
CA MET A 24 -3.46 -5.16 -8.94
C MET A 24 -2.21 -6.04 -8.95
N GLU A 25 -1.79 -6.49 -10.14
CA GLU A 25 -0.58 -7.28 -10.32
C GLU A 25 0.67 -6.47 -9.99
N GLN A 26 0.77 -5.22 -10.47
CA GLN A 26 1.88 -4.32 -10.13
C GLN A 26 1.94 -4.06 -8.61
N CYS A 27 0.78 -3.85 -7.97
CA CYS A 27 0.73 -3.64 -6.53
C CYS A 27 1.27 -4.85 -5.75
N LYS A 28 0.79 -6.06 -6.07
CA LYS A 28 1.22 -7.30 -5.41
C LYS A 28 2.69 -7.62 -5.66
N ALA A 29 3.20 -7.32 -6.86
CA ALA A 29 4.61 -7.52 -7.19
C ALA A 29 5.52 -6.57 -6.40
N ALA A 30 5.09 -5.33 -6.18
CA ALA A 30 5.84 -4.33 -5.43
C ALA A 30 5.73 -4.47 -3.91
N GLU A 31 4.64 -5.06 -3.41
CA GLU A 31 4.34 -5.18 -1.97
C GLU A 31 5.50 -5.74 -1.13
N PRO A 32 6.17 -6.86 -1.48
CA PRO A 32 7.26 -7.41 -0.67
C PRO A 32 8.44 -6.45 -0.51
N ALA A 33 8.84 -5.78 -1.60
CA ALA A 33 9.95 -4.84 -1.59
C ALA A 33 9.63 -3.60 -0.76
N ILE A 34 8.39 -3.11 -0.84
CA ILE A 34 7.91 -1.97 -0.04
C ILE A 34 7.89 -2.35 1.44
N VAL A 35 7.33 -3.52 1.81
CA VAL A 35 7.29 -3.98 3.20
C VAL A 35 8.70 -4.10 3.77
N GLN A 36 9.65 -4.66 3.00
CA GLN A 36 11.03 -4.76 3.43
C GLN A 36 11.66 -3.39 3.67
N ALA A 37 11.56 -2.47 2.70
CA ALA A 37 12.13 -1.13 2.81
C ALA A 37 11.60 -0.38 4.04
N TYR A 38 10.29 -0.42 4.29
CA TYR A 38 9.70 0.26 5.45
C TYR A 38 10.06 -0.40 6.78
N ARG A 39 10.20 -1.73 6.84
CA ARG A 39 10.70 -2.41 8.04
C ARG A 39 12.14 -2.01 8.35
N GLU A 40 13.00 -1.95 7.33
CA GLU A 40 14.40 -1.54 7.49
C GLU A 40 14.50 -0.07 7.92
N MET A 41 13.67 0.81 7.36
CA MET A 41 13.67 2.24 7.72
C MET A 41 13.13 2.53 9.11
N THR A 42 12.08 1.83 9.54
CA THR A 42 11.34 2.19 10.77
C THR A 42 11.62 1.27 11.95
N GLY A 43 12.18 0.08 11.71
CA GLY A 43 12.33 -0.98 12.71
C GLY A 43 11.00 -1.57 13.21
N ASN A 44 9.86 -1.14 12.67
CA ASN A 44 8.54 -1.57 13.11
C ASN A 44 7.93 -2.60 12.15
N PRO A 45 7.04 -3.49 12.64
CA PRO A 45 6.24 -4.31 11.76
C PRO A 45 5.32 -3.43 10.90
N VAL A 46 5.18 -3.83 9.65
CA VAL A 46 4.37 -3.14 8.65
C VAL A 46 3.31 -4.12 8.14
N LEU A 47 2.07 -3.65 8.09
CA LEU A 47 0.94 -4.35 7.47
C LEU A 47 0.59 -3.66 6.16
N THR A 48 0.33 -4.44 5.13
CA THR A 48 0.00 -3.93 3.80
C THR A 48 -1.24 -4.60 3.24
N ARG A 49 -1.94 -3.87 2.36
CA ARG A 49 -3.04 -4.42 1.57
C ARG A 49 -3.19 -3.69 0.24
N CYS A 50 -3.03 -4.42 -0.85
CA CYS A 50 -3.46 -3.96 -2.17
C CYS A 50 -4.99 -3.99 -2.28
N ILE A 51 -5.61 -2.87 -2.65
CA ILE A 51 -7.05 -2.76 -2.90
C ILE A 51 -7.32 -2.02 -4.20
N THR A 52 -8.47 -2.33 -4.82
CA THR A 52 -9.02 -1.52 -5.91
C THR A 52 -10.07 -0.59 -5.32
N LEU A 53 -9.93 0.70 -5.60
CA LEU A 53 -10.91 1.73 -5.31
C LEU A 53 -11.66 2.07 -6.59
N ALA A 54 -12.96 1.80 -6.58
CA ALA A 54 -13.87 2.36 -7.57
C ALA A 54 -14.14 3.82 -7.18
N LEU A 55 -13.60 4.77 -7.94
CA LEU A 55 -13.95 6.17 -7.75
C LEU A 55 -15.35 6.41 -8.36
N PRO A 56 -16.25 7.10 -7.64
CA PRO A 56 -17.54 7.47 -8.20
C PRO A 56 -17.32 8.28 -9.48
N GLU A 57 -18.08 7.93 -10.52
CA GLU A 57 -18.24 8.80 -11.68
C GLU A 57 -18.96 10.05 -11.20
N LYS A 58 -18.40 11.23 -11.49
CA LYS A 58 -18.93 12.52 -11.04
C LYS A 58 -20.41 12.69 -11.35
#